data_AF-A0A183HSQ6-F1
#
_entry.id   AF-A0A183HSQ6-F1
#
_cell.length_a   1.000
_cell.length_b   1.000
_cell.length_c   1.000
_cell.angle_alpha   90.00
_cell.angle_beta   90.00
_cell.angle_gamma   90.00
#
_symmetry.space_group_name_H-M   'P 1'
#
loop_
_entity.id
_entity.type
_entity.pdbx_description
1 polymer ?
#
loop_
_entity_poly.entity_id
_entity_poly.type
_entity_poly.pdbx_seq_one_letter_code
_entity_poly.pdbx_strand_id
1 'polypeptide(L)'
;MVQTEPVEEEKPKCGCKGVRYCAACKDTLRVAKLTLNREYPYAEYKKYVYSTRHQLAIYDSLLSARPSLDDIHDSACRINETENKFEDYLVVPGLHVVSDFLSEEEEADLISVIDKTDWVPSQSGRRKQVFWFLLV
;
A
#
# COMPACT_ATOMS: atom_id res chain seq x y z
N MET A 1 5.55 36.55 -39.49
CA MET A 1 4.42 35.97 -38.73
C MET A 1 4.79 34.52 -38.47
N VAL A 2 5.32 34.22 -37.28
CA VAL A 2 5.69 32.84 -36.92
C VAL A 2 4.40 32.14 -36.51
N GLN A 3 3.94 31.21 -37.35
CA GLN A 3 2.81 30.35 -37.02
C GLN A 3 3.28 29.38 -35.93
N THR A 4 2.84 29.63 -34.69
CA THR A 4 2.92 28.64 -33.61
C THR A 4 1.87 27.58 -33.89
N GLU A 5 2.32 26.39 -34.28
CA GLU A 5 1.46 25.21 -34.39
C GLU A 5 0.84 24.89 -33.02
N PRO A 6 -0.42 24.43 -32.98
CA PRO A 6 -1.07 24.06 -31.72
C PRO A 6 -0.36 22.82 -31.16
N VAL A 7 0.30 22.98 -30.02
CA VAL A 7 0.77 21.85 -29.22
C VAL A 7 -0.49 21.13 -28.73
N GLU A 8 -0.85 20.03 -29.40
CA GLU A 8 -1.85 19.10 -28.88
C GLU A 8 -1.40 18.70 -27.47
N GLU A 9 -2.15 19.14 -26.46
CA GLU A 9 -1.97 18.64 -25.10
C GLU A 9 -2.30 17.15 -25.12
N GLU A 10 -1.26 16.32 -25.28
CA GLU A 10 -1.38 14.88 -25.09
C GLU A 10 -2.08 14.65 -23.74
N LYS A 11 -3.29 14.08 -23.79
CA LYS A 11 -4.02 13.72 -22.58
C LYS A 11 -3.07 12.91 -21.70
N PRO A 12 -2.85 13.32 -20.43
CA PRO A 12 -1.90 12.63 -19.59
C PRO A 12 -2.30 11.17 -19.47
N LYS A 13 -1.41 10.27 -19.87
CA LYS A 13 -1.62 8.80 -19.91
C LYS A 13 -1.94 8.20 -18.52
N CYS A 14 -1.85 9.00 -17.46
CA CYS A 14 -2.14 8.60 -16.09
C CYS A 14 -2.50 9.82 -15.22
N GLY A 15 -3.11 9.57 -14.05
CA GLY A 15 -3.44 10.59 -13.04
C GLY A 15 -2.27 10.99 -12.12
N CYS A 16 -1.02 10.67 -12.46
CA CYS A 16 0.12 10.88 -11.57
C CYS A 16 0.44 12.38 -11.40
N LYS A 17 0.47 12.87 -10.15
CA LYS A 17 0.78 14.26 -9.81
C LYS A 17 1.54 14.36 -8.49
N GLY A 18 2.44 15.35 -8.38
CA GLY A 18 3.25 15.58 -7.18
C GLY A 18 4.04 14.33 -6.78
N VAL A 19 3.97 13.96 -5.49
CA VAL A 19 4.62 12.77 -4.93
C VAL A 19 3.96 11.45 -5.33
N ARG A 20 2.74 11.48 -5.88
CA ARG A 20 1.99 10.26 -6.23
C ARG A 20 2.35 9.81 -7.65
N TYR A 21 2.55 8.51 -7.82
CA TYR A 21 2.81 7.90 -9.12
C TYR A 21 2.22 6.48 -9.18
N CYS A 22 1.79 6.07 -10.37
CA CYS A 22 1.31 4.72 -10.64
C CYS A 22 2.48 3.79 -10.99
N ALA A 23 2.22 2.49 -11.04
CA ALA A 23 3.20 1.48 -11.42
C ALA A 23 3.87 1.77 -12.78
N ALA A 24 3.13 2.30 -13.76
CA ALA A 24 3.67 2.67 -15.07
C ALA A 24 4.62 3.88 -15.03
N CYS A 25 4.54 4.73 -14.01
CA CYS A 25 5.41 5.90 -13.87
C CYS A 25 6.61 5.66 -12.95
N LYS A 26 6.75 4.47 -12.34
CA LYS A 26 7.73 4.21 -11.27
C LYS A 26 9.17 4.50 -11.70
N ASP A 27 9.50 4.23 -12.97
CA ASP A 27 10.85 4.36 -13.52
C ASP A 27 11.07 5.71 -14.24
N THR A 28 10.11 6.64 -14.17
CA THR A 28 10.26 7.94 -14.81
C THR A 28 11.24 8.83 -14.05
N LEU A 29 11.94 9.70 -14.77
CA LEU A 29 12.86 10.69 -14.17
C LEU A 29 12.20 11.52 -13.07
N ARG A 30 10.90 11.82 -13.21
CA ARG A 30 10.14 12.52 -12.17
C ARG A 30 10.12 11.73 -10.87
N VAL A 31 9.82 10.43 -10.93
CA VAL A 31 9.73 9.56 -9.75
C VAL A 31 11.11 9.30 -9.15
N ALA A 32 12.11 9.05 -9.99
CA ALA A 32 13.49 8.91 -9.53
C ALA A 32 13.96 10.12 -8.71
N LYS A 33 13.52 11.34 -9.10
CA LYS A 33 13.80 12.56 -8.35
C LYS A 33 13.09 12.65 -6.99
N LEU A 34 11.92 12.04 -6.84
CA LEU A 34 11.20 11.98 -5.56
C LEU A 34 11.91 11.07 -4.56
N THR A 35 12.63 10.06 -5.04
CA THR A 35 13.34 9.06 -4.22
C THR A 35 14.81 9.40 -4.00
N LEU A 36 15.27 10.60 -4.38
CA LEU A 36 16.69 11.02 -4.31
C LEU A 36 17.22 11.18 -2.88
N ASN A 37 16.36 11.27 -1.87
CA ASN A 37 16.82 11.31 -0.47
C ASN A 37 17.40 9.94 -0.11
N ARG A 38 18.74 9.89 0.00
CA ARG A 38 19.50 8.66 0.26
C ARG A 38 19.41 8.20 1.72
N GLU A 39 19.20 9.12 2.65
CA GLU A 39 19.04 8.78 4.06
C GLU A 39 17.60 8.36 4.35
N TYR A 40 17.46 7.16 4.91
CA TYR A 40 16.20 6.66 5.42
C TYR A 40 16.04 7.16 6.87
N PRO A 41 15.17 8.14 7.15
CA PRO A 41 15.14 8.83 8.44
C PRO A 41 14.69 7.94 9.61
N TYR A 42 14.22 6.73 9.31
CA TYR A 42 13.73 5.75 10.29
C TYR A 42 14.67 4.55 10.45
N ALA A 43 15.90 4.63 9.93
CA ALA A 43 16.89 3.55 10.02
C ALA A 43 17.10 3.07 11.46
N GLU A 44 17.22 4.02 12.38
CA GLU A 44 17.50 3.81 13.82
C GLU A 44 16.26 3.47 14.65
N TYR A 45 15.05 3.49 14.06
CA TYR A 45 13.83 3.24 14.80
C TYR A 45 13.72 1.75 15.11
N LYS A 46 13.14 1.43 16.27
CA LYS A 46 12.73 0.07 16.60
C LYS A 46 11.67 -0.40 15.59
N LYS A 47 11.82 -1.63 15.13
CA LYS A 47 10.96 -2.23 14.11
C LYS A 47 10.16 -3.35 14.76
N TYR A 48 8.85 -3.25 14.64
CA TYR A 48 7.92 -4.22 15.18
C TYR A 48 7.20 -4.91 14.03
N VAL A 49 7.08 -6.22 14.10
CA VAL A 49 6.36 -7.03 13.12
C VAL A 49 5.12 -7.58 13.78
N TYR A 50 3.97 -7.37 13.15
CA TYR A 50 2.69 -7.82 13.68
C TYR A 50 2.51 -9.32 13.44
N SER A 51 2.28 -10.06 14.53
CA SER A 51 1.95 -11.47 14.51
C SER A 51 0.44 -11.65 14.53
N THR A 52 -0.10 -12.30 13.51
CA THR A 52 -1.51 -12.68 13.45
C THR A 52 -1.84 -13.81 14.43
N ARG A 53 -0.88 -14.71 14.71
CA ARG A 53 -1.05 -15.77 15.73
C ARG A 53 -1.18 -15.20 17.13
N HIS A 54 -0.29 -14.27 17.49
CA HIS A 54 -0.21 -13.72 18.85
C HIS A 54 -1.06 -12.45 19.04
N GLN A 55 -1.54 -11.84 17.95
CA GLN A 55 -2.27 -10.56 17.93
C GLN A 55 -1.49 -9.41 18.58
N LEU A 56 -0.16 -9.41 18.43
CA LEU A 56 0.76 -8.44 19.01
C LEU A 56 1.80 -8.00 17.97
N ALA A 57 2.28 -6.77 18.10
CA ALA A 57 3.44 -6.30 17.35
C ALA A 57 4.71 -6.60 18.14
N ILE A 58 5.60 -7.41 17.60
CA ILE A 58 6.77 -7.97 18.31
C ILE A 58 8.03 -7.34 17.74
N TYR A 59 8.92 -6.87 18.63
CA TYR A 59 10.18 -6.27 18.21
C TYR A 59 11.08 -7.31 17.55
N ASP A 60 11.64 -6.96 16.39
CA ASP A 60 12.62 -7.79 15.70
C ASP A 60 13.92 -7.01 15.44
N SER A 61 14.97 -7.40 16.16
CA SER A 61 16.30 -6.81 16.04
C SER A 61 17.08 -7.30 14.81
N LEU A 62 16.61 -8.36 14.14
CA LEU A 62 17.25 -8.92 12.95
C LEU A 62 16.90 -8.13 11.68
N LEU A 63 15.88 -7.28 11.73
CA LEU A 63 15.51 -6.43 10.59
C LEU A 63 16.57 -5.36 10.34
N SER A 64 17.00 -5.28 9.08
CA SER A 64 17.95 -4.27 8.62
C SER A 64 17.39 -2.85 8.80
N ALA A 65 18.24 -1.83 8.65
CA ALA A 65 17.82 -0.43 8.71
C ALA A 65 16.67 -0.10 7.73
N ARG A 66 16.64 -0.78 6.58
CA ARG A 66 15.63 -0.65 5.55
C ARG A 66 15.25 -2.04 5.04
N PRO A 67 14.39 -2.76 5.77
CA PRO A 67 14.05 -4.13 5.43
C PRO A 67 13.32 -4.19 4.10
N SER A 68 13.63 -5.23 3.32
CA SER A 68 12.87 -5.59 2.14
C SER A 68 11.49 -6.15 2.54
N LEU A 69 10.58 -6.33 1.58
CA LEU A 69 9.32 -7.01 1.85
C LEU A 69 9.58 -8.46 2.29
N ASP A 70 10.53 -9.14 1.64
CA ASP A 70 10.89 -10.52 1.96
C ASP A 70 11.44 -10.63 3.39
N ASP A 71 12.28 -9.68 3.83
CA ASP A 71 12.79 -9.63 5.21
C ASP A 71 11.65 -9.55 6.24
N ILE A 72 10.61 -8.77 5.93
CA ILE A 72 9.43 -8.60 6.81
C ILE A 72 8.59 -9.88 6.83
N HIS A 73 8.42 -10.54 5.67
CA HIS A 73 7.70 -11.81 5.58
C HIS A 73 8.43 -12.92 6.36
N ASP A 74 9.74 -13.06 6.19
CA ASP A 74 10.56 -14.04 6.91
C ASP A 74 10.52 -13.81 8.43
N SER A 75 10.54 -12.54 8.84
CA SER A 75 10.33 -12.14 10.23
C SER A 75 8.96 -12.56 10.77
N ALA A 76 7.89 -12.24 10.04
CA ALA A 76 6.52 -12.58 10.44
C ALA A 76 6.32 -14.10 10.56
N CYS A 77 6.82 -14.88 9.61
CA CYS A 77 6.78 -16.35 9.63
C CYS A 77 7.47 -16.90 10.88
N ARG A 78 8.72 -16.49 11.11
CA ARG A 78 9.50 -16.94 12.28
C ARG A 78 8.81 -16.60 13.61
N ILE A 79 8.26 -15.39 13.73
CA ILE A 79 7.53 -14.97 14.94
C ILE A 79 6.26 -15.79 15.14
N ASN A 80 5.51 -16.06 14.07
CA ASN A 80 4.28 -16.86 14.12
C ASN A 80 4.55 -18.33 14.47
N GLU A 81 5.69 -18.90 14.10
CA GLU A 81 6.07 -20.28 14.44
C GLU A 81 6.55 -20.43 15.90
N THR A 82 7.06 -19.35 16.49
CA THR A 82 7.66 -19.35 17.82
C THR A 82 6.60 -19.36 18.95
N GLU A 83 6.79 -20.21 19.96
CA GLU A 83 5.95 -20.27 21.17
C GLU A 83 6.51 -19.48 22.38
N ASN A 84 7.67 -18.84 22.22
CA ASN A 84 8.35 -18.11 23.29
C ASN A 84 7.54 -16.90 23.78
N LYS A 85 7.74 -16.54 25.05
CA LYS A 85 7.32 -15.26 25.59
C LYS A 85 8.19 -14.16 24.98
N PHE A 86 7.56 -13.18 24.34
CA PHE A 86 8.24 -12.00 23.81
C PHE A 86 8.49 -10.99 24.93
N GLU A 87 9.73 -10.51 25.04
CA GLU A 87 10.09 -9.51 26.06
C GLU A 87 9.71 -8.08 25.64
N ASP A 88 9.86 -7.75 24.35
CA ASP A 88 9.55 -6.42 23.80
C ASP A 88 8.43 -6.55 22.74
N TYR A 89 7.22 -6.14 23.13
CA TYR A 89 6.04 -6.17 22.29
C TYR A 89 5.16 -4.94 22.52
N LEU A 90 4.33 -4.63 21.53
CA LEU A 90 3.34 -3.57 21.53
C LEU A 90 1.97 -4.16 21.23
N VAL A 91 0.99 -3.77 22.03
CA VAL A 91 -0.44 -3.97 21.71
C VAL A 91 -0.87 -2.80 20.84
N VAL A 92 -1.50 -3.09 19.70
CA VAL A 92 -2.10 -2.07 18.82
C VAL A 92 -3.62 -2.16 18.99
N PRO A 93 -4.24 -1.33 19.84
CA PRO A 93 -5.66 -1.43 20.10
C PRO A 93 -6.48 -1.19 18.84
N GLY A 94 -7.48 -2.04 18.60
CA GLY A 94 -8.36 -1.95 17.44
C GLY A 94 -7.78 -2.51 16.14
N LEU A 95 -6.55 -3.03 16.14
CA LEU A 95 -6.01 -3.78 15.01
C LEU A 95 -6.41 -5.25 15.12
N HIS A 96 -7.14 -5.73 14.12
CA HIS A 96 -7.47 -7.15 13.97
C HIS A 96 -7.25 -7.55 12.52
N VAL A 97 -6.57 -8.68 12.33
CA VAL A 97 -6.26 -9.23 11.01
C VAL A 97 -6.92 -10.59 10.89
N VAL A 98 -7.81 -10.71 9.90
CA VAL A 98 -8.46 -11.97 9.51
C VAL A 98 -7.82 -12.44 8.22
N SER A 99 -7.04 -13.51 8.31
CA SER A 99 -6.51 -14.19 7.12
C SER A 99 -7.63 -14.88 6.36
N ASP A 100 -7.51 -14.91 5.04
CA ASP A 100 -8.43 -15.65 4.15
C ASP A 100 -9.91 -15.29 4.40
N PHE A 101 -10.19 -14.00 4.66
CA PHE A 101 -11.53 -13.52 4.94
C PHE A 101 -12.52 -13.72 3.78
N LEU A 102 -12.01 -13.68 2.54
CA LEU A 102 -12.76 -14.00 1.33
C LEU A 102 -12.20 -15.28 0.73
N SER A 103 -13.08 -16.18 0.28
CA SER A 103 -12.67 -17.29 -0.58
C SER A 103 -12.34 -16.79 -2.00
N GLU A 104 -11.62 -17.60 -2.78
CA GLU A 104 -11.30 -17.27 -4.17
C GLU A 104 -12.56 -17.05 -5.02
N GLU A 105 -13.62 -17.83 -4.74
CA GLU A 105 -14.91 -17.70 -5.42
C GLU A 105 -15.61 -16.38 -5.06
N GLU A 106 -15.60 -15.99 -3.78
CA GLU A 106 -16.17 -14.73 -3.32
C GLU A 106 -15.40 -13.53 -3.90
N GLU A 107 -14.07 -13.60 -3.93
CA GLU A 107 -13.23 -12.58 -4.56
C GLU A 107 -13.56 -12.42 -6.05
N ALA A 108 -13.68 -13.52 -6.78
CA ALA A 108 -14.01 -13.50 -8.21
C ALA A 108 -15.41 -12.91 -8.46
N ASP A 109 -16.41 -13.28 -7.66
CA ASP A 109 -17.76 -12.72 -7.78
C ASP A 109 -17.76 -11.21 -7.49
N LEU A 110 -17.11 -10.79 -6.39
CA LEU A 110 -16.99 -9.38 -6.01
C LEU A 110 -16.31 -8.54 -7.09
N ILE A 111 -15.20 -9.01 -7.67
CA ILE A 111 -14.54 -8.31 -8.78
C ILE A 111 -15.50 -8.18 -9.96
N SER A 112 -16.23 -9.24 -10.31
CA SER A 112 -17.21 -9.21 -11.41
C SER A 112 -18.33 -8.19 -11.19
N VAL A 113 -18.74 -7.98 -9.93
CA VAL A 113 -19.78 -7.03 -9.55
C VAL A 113 -19.24 -5.60 -9.51
N ILE A 114 -18.04 -5.41 -8.97
CA ILE A 114 -17.34 -4.11 -8.92
C ILE A 114 -17.13 -3.58 -10.34
N ASP A 115 -16.67 -4.41 -11.28
CA ASP A 115 -16.38 -3.96 -12.65
C ASP A 115 -17.63 -3.56 -13.45
N LYS A 116 -18.82 -3.99 -13.04
CA LYS A 116 -20.09 -3.57 -13.66
C LYS A 116 -20.50 -2.16 -13.29
N THR A 117 -19.92 -1.57 -12.24
CA THR A 117 -20.33 -0.26 -11.72
C THR A 117 -19.37 0.84 -12.16
N ASP A 118 -19.92 1.96 -12.61
CA ASP A 118 -19.11 3.08 -13.08
C ASP A 118 -18.29 3.71 -11.95
N TRP A 119 -17.03 3.96 -12.29
CA TRP A 119 -16.05 4.58 -11.42
C TRP A 119 -16.03 6.09 -11.61
N VAL A 120 -16.37 6.86 -10.57
CA VAL A 120 -16.37 8.34 -10.62
C VAL A 120 -15.03 8.92 -10.15
N PRO A 121 -14.56 10.05 -10.71
CA PRO A 121 -13.35 10.71 -10.24
C PRO A 121 -13.53 11.24 -8.82
N SER A 122 -12.51 11.08 -7.97
CA SER A 122 -12.44 11.69 -6.64
C SER A 122 -11.47 12.86 -6.59
N GLN A 123 -11.62 13.75 -5.62
CA GLN A 123 -10.71 14.88 -5.39
C GLN A 123 -9.26 14.43 -5.12
N SER A 124 -9.06 13.19 -4.66
CA SER A 124 -7.72 12.63 -4.45
C SER A 124 -6.99 12.26 -5.75
N GLY A 125 -7.64 12.37 -6.90
CA GLY A 125 -7.13 11.90 -8.20
C GLY A 125 -7.29 10.39 -8.42
N ARG A 126 -7.88 9.66 -7.47
CA ARG A 126 -8.29 8.26 -7.63
C ARG A 126 -9.73 8.18 -8.10
N ARG A 127 -10.11 7.06 -8.72
CA ARG A 127 -11.52 6.75 -8.98
C ARG A 127 -12.15 6.10 -7.75
N LYS A 128 -13.43 6.33 -7.53
CA LYS A 128 -14.23 5.72 -6.46
C LYS A 128 -15.59 5.29 -7.01
N GLN A 129 -16.21 4.28 -6.43
CA GLN A 129 -17.63 4.01 -6.60
C GLN A 129 -18.37 4.59 -5.40
N VAL A 130 -19.54 5.18 -5.64
CA VAL A 130 -20.36 5.77 -4.58
C VAL A 130 -21.68 5.02 -4.55
N PHE A 131 -21.86 4.20 -3.52
CA PHE A 131 -23.12 3.52 -3.27
C PHE A 131 -23.98 4.41 -2.37
N TRP A 132 -24.99 5.04 -2.95
CA TRP A 132 -26.02 5.73 -2.18
C TRP A 132 -27.11 4.74 -1.81
N PHE A 133 -27.24 4.41 -0.53
CA PHE A 133 -28.49 3.82 -0.05
C PHE A 133 -29.54 4.92 -0.03
N LEU A 134 -30.46 4.90 -0.99
CA LEU A 134 -31.76 5.55 -0.83
C LEU A 134 -32.49 4.76 0.26
N LEU A 135 -32.47 5.27 1.49
CA LEU A 135 -33.49 4.91 2.47
C LEU A 135 -34.81 5.44 1.92
N VAL A 136 -35.60 4.53 1.33
CA VAL A 136 -37.00 4.77 0.98
C VAL A 136 -37.86 4.49 2.20
#